data_AF-A0A4P6L717-F1
#
_entry.id   AF-A0A4P6L717-F1
#
_cell.length_a   1.000
_cell.length_b   1.000
_cell.length_c   1.000
_cell.angle_alpha   90.00
_cell.angle_beta   90.00
_cell.angle_gamma   90.00
#
_symmetry.space_group_name_H-M   'P 1'
#
loop_
_entity.id
_entity.type
_entity.pdbx_description
1 polymer ?
#
loop_
_entity_poly.entity_id
_entity_poly.type
_entity_poly.pdbx_seq_one_letter_code
_entity_poly.pdbx_strand_id
1 'polypeptide(L)'
;MDIFARRADGRYHCLQAKRHRNFSATKLRDAIDLFLTGSWASRAAHFTIAVQASLRSVEVQEEIELQVARLSCRDIAFDALDGEDLTERLRAQPILVDDFLVALGLLRYSDKKSLTA
;
A
#
# COMPACT_ATOMS: atom_id res chain seq x y z
N MET A 1 -6.49 -9.85 -5.70
CA MET A 1 -6.36 -8.41 -5.35
C MET A 1 -7.19 -8.14 -4.12
N ASP A 2 -6.78 -7.17 -3.30
CA ASP A 2 -7.52 -6.84 -2.08
C ASP A 2 -8.58 -5.76 -2.37
N ILE A 3 -8.21 -4.73 -3.15
CA ILE A 3 -9.11 -3.67 -3.63
C ILE A 3 -8.88 -3.43 -5.13
N PHE A 4 -9.94 -3.12 -5.86
CA PHE A 4 -9.86 -2.57 -7.21
C PHE A 4 -10.85 -1.40 -7.34
N ALA A 5 -10.35 -0.24 -7.75
CA ALA A 5 -11.14 0.98 -7.92
C ALA A 5 -11.19 1.36 -9.39
N ARG A 6 -12.40 1.55 -9.94
CA ARG A 6 -12.55 2.00 -11.31
C ARG A 6 -12.20 3.49 -11.41
N ARG A 7 -11.34 3.84 -12.35
CA ARG A 7 -10.94 5.20 -12.69
C ARG A 7 -11.91 5.79 -13.73
N ALA A 8 -11.87 7.11 -13.89
CA ALA A 8 -12.69 7.83 -14.87
C ALA A 8 -12.44 7.38 -16.32
N ASP A 9 -11.23 6.93 -16.66
CA ASP A 9 -10.88 6.37 -17.97
C ASP A 9 -11.42 4.94 -18.20
N GLY A 10 -12.15 4.39 -17.23
CA GLY A 10 -12.71 3.05 -17.28
C GLY A 10 -11.74 1.92 -16.89
N ARG A 11 -10.45 2.22 -16.72
CA ARG A 11 -9.44 1.27 -16.23
C ARG A 11 -9.45 1.22 -14.70
N TYR A 12 -8.64 0.34 -14.11
CA TYR A 12 -8.63 0.10 -12.67
C TYR A 12 -7.34 0.54 -11.99
N HIS A 13 -7.46 1.05 -10.78
CA HIS A 13 -6.38 1.07 -9.79
C HIS A 13 -6.55 -0.16 -8.90
N CYS A 14 -5.59 -1.09 -8.99
CA CYS A 14 -5.57 -2.28 -8.15
C CYS A 14 -4.66 -2.06 -6.95
N LEU A 15 -5.08 -2.53 -5.77
CA LEU A 15 -4.31 -2.42 -4.55
C LEU A 15 -4.22 -3.77 -3.84
N GLN A 16 -3.01 -4.09 -3.37
CA GLN A 16 -2.76 -5.10 -2.36
C GLN A 16 -2.28 -4.45 -1.07
N ALA A 17 -2.87 -4.85 0.05
CA ALA A 17 -2.48 -4.40 1.37
C ALA A 17 -1.98 -5.60 2.18
N LYS A 18 -0.73 -5.55 2.65
CA LYS A 18 -0.10 -6.64 3.41
C LYS A 18 0.44 -6.17 4.75
N ARG A 19 -0.18 -6.62 5.85
CA ARG A 19 0.26 -6.34 7.22
C ARG A 19 1.35 -7.32 7.69
N HIS A 20 2.42 -7.44 6.90
CA HIS A 20 3.58 -8.28 7.26
C HIS A 20 4.62 -7.46 8.03
N ARG A 21 5.26 -8.07 9.04
CA ARG A 21 6.40 -7.47 9.75
C ARG A 21 7.66 -7.39 8.89
N ASN A 22 7.84 -8.37 8.00
CA ASN A 22 8.97 -8.45 7.07
C ASN A 22 8.45 -8.68 5.64
N PHE A 23 8.98 -7.92 4.69
CA PHE A 23 8.64 -8.00 3.27
C PHE A 23 9.92 -8.00 2.43
N SER A 24 10.19 -9.09 1.72
CA SER A 24 11.42 -9.30 0.96
C SER A 24 11.22 -9.05 -0.53
N ALA A 25 12.31 -8.95 -1.29
CA ALA A 25 12.28 -8.88 -2.75
C ALA A 25 11.51 -10.06 -3.37
N THR A 26 11.68 -11.28 -2.83
CA THR A 26 10.89 -12.45 -3.26
C THR A 26 9.39 -12.23 -3.08
N LYS A 27 8.96 -11.75 -1.90
CA LYS A 27 7.53 -11.50 -1.65
C LYS A 27 6.97 -10.38 -2.54
N LEU A 28 7.79 -9.38 -2.84
CA LEU A 28 7.43 -8.33 -3.79
C LEU A 28 7.19 -8.94 -5.18
N ARG A 29 8.12 -9.75 -5.66
CA ARG A 29 8.00 -10.45 -6.96
C ARG A 29 6.78 -11.35 -7.01
N ASP A 30 6.55 -12.15 -5.97
CA ASP A 30 5.39 -13.04 -5.87
C ASP A 30 4.07 -12.25 -5.91
N ALA A 31 4.03 -11.08 -5.27
CA ALA A 31 2.85 -10.22 -5.30
C ALA A 31 2.59 -9.65 -6.71
N ILE A 32 3.65 -9.29 -7.45
CA ILE A 32 3.56 -8.82 -8.83
C ILE A 32 3.13 -9.96 -9.76
N ASP A 33 3.67 -11.17 -9.58
CA ASP A 33 3.29 -12.34 -10.37
C ASP A 33 1.82 -12.72 -10.12
N LEU A 34 1.37 -12.68 -8.86
CA LEU A 34 -0.03 -12.87 -8.52
C LEU A 34 -0.94 -11.77 -9.12
N PHE A 35 -0.44 -10.54 -9.20
CA PHE A 35 -1.16 -9.46 -9.86
C PHE A 35 -1.30 -9.72 -11.36
N LEU A 36 -0.20 -10.01 -12.04
CA LEU A 36 -0.13 -10.20 -13.49
C LEU A 36 -0.88 -11.44 -13.99
N THR A 37 -0.97 -12.49 -13.18
CA THR A 37 -1.75 -13.71 -13.49
C THR A 37 -3.25 -13.52 -13.31
N GLY A 38 -3.69 -12.44 -12.65
CA GLY A 38 -5.09 -12.15 -12.40
C GLY A 38 -5.83 -11.50 -13.57
N SER A 39 -7.15 -11.70 -13.64
CA SER A 39 -8.03 -11.18 -14.70
C SER A 39 -8.21 -9.66 -14.71
N TRP A 40 -7.69 -8.96 -13.71
CA TRP A 40 -7.70 -7.50 -13.60
C TRP A 40 -6.46 -6.86 -14.23
N ALA A 41 -5.35 -7.58 -14.42
CA ALA A 41 -4.10 -7.01 -14.91
C ALA A 41 -4.26 -6.37 -16.29
N SER A 42 -5.01 -7.00 -17.20
CA SER A 42 -5.30 -6.47 -18.54
C SER A 42 -6.18 -5.22 -18.55
N ARG A 43 -6.80 -4.87 -17.42
CA ARG A 43 -7.69 -3.71 -17.25
C ARG A 43 -7.13 -2.70 -16.25
N ALA A 44 -5.96 -2.96 -15.70
CA ALA A 44 -5.34 -2.10 -14.71
C ALA A 44 -4.58 -0.97 -15.41
N ALA A 45 -4.71 0.21 -14.84
CA ALA A 45 -3.89 1.37 -15.14
C ALA A 45 -2.78 1.53 -14.12
N HIS A 46 -3.09 1.26 -12.85
CA HIS A 46 -2.17 1.38 -11.73
C HIS A 46 -2.25 0.12 -10.87
N PHE A 47 -1.11 -0.27 -10.32
CA PHE A 47 -1.02 -1.25 -9.26
C PHE A 47 -0.25 -0.66 -8.08
N THR A 48 -0.82 -0.75 -6.88
CA THR A 48 -0.14 -0.36 -5.64
C THR A 48 -0.03 -1.56 -4.71
N ILE A 49 1.17 -1.79 -4.18
CA ILE A 49 1.36 -2.64 -3.02
C ILE A 49 1.65 -1.77 -1.80
N ALA A 50 0.83 -1.91 -0.76
CA ALA A 50 1.01 -1.23 0.51
C ALA A 50 1.35 -2.26 1.58
N VAL A 51 2.50 -2.09 2.25
CA VAL A 51 2.98 -3.02 3.26
C VAL A 51 3.31 -2.29 4.57
N GLN A 52 3.20 -3.00 5.69
CA GLN A 52 3.62 -2.43 6.98
C GLN A 52 5.15 -2.44 7.15
N ALA A 53 5.82 -3.48 6.66
CA ALA A 53 7.28 -3.62 6.76
C ALA A 53 8.00 -2.51 6.00
N SER A 54 9.17 -2.07 6.49
CA SER A 54 10.03 -1.16 5.75
C SER A 54 10.46 -1.77 4.42
N LEU A 55 10.46 -0.95 3.37
CA LEU A 55 10.95 -1.34 2.04
C LEU A 55 12.36 -0.78 1.75
N ARG A 56 13.03 -0.20 2.75
CA ARG A 56 14.26 0.61 2.56
C ARG A 56 15.54 -0.21 2.33
N SER A 57 15.50 -1.55 2.34
CA SER A 57 16.70 -2.34 2.04
C SER A 57 17.06 -2.23 0.55
N VAL A 58 18.37 -2.23 0.25
CA VAL A 58 18.88 -2.12 -1.13
C VAL A 58 18.27 -3.19 -2.03
N GLU A 59 18.25 -4.44 -1.58
CA GLU A 59 17.67 -5.57 -2.33
C GLU A 59 16.19 -5.34 -2.69
N VAL A 60 15.40 -4.79 -1.77
CA VAL A 60 13.98 -4.51 -2.03
C VAL A 60 13.82 -3.31 -2.95
N GLN A 61 14.63 -2.26 -2.80
CA GLN A 61 14.61 -1.10 -3.69
C GLN A 61 15.00 -1.47 -5.12
N GLU A 62 16.04 -2.28 -5.32
CA GLU A 62 16.43 -2.79 -6.63
C GLU A 62 15.31 -3.63 -7.26
N GLU A 63 14.66 -4.49 -6.47
CA GLU A 63 13.51 -5.25 -6.96
C GLU A 63 12.32 -4.34 -7.32
N ILE A 64 12.06 -3.26 -6.57
CA ILE A 64 11.03 -2.28 -6.91
C ILE A 64 11.30 -1.70 -8.30
N GLU A 65 12.52 -1.23 -8.59
CA GLU A 65 12.88 -0.67 -9.89
C GLU A 65 12.71 -1.68 -11.04
N LEU A 66 13.10 -2.93 -10.82
CA LEU A 66 12.88 -4.01 -11.79
C LEU A 66 11.38 -4.21 -12.08
N GLN A 67 10.54 -4.18 -11.05
CA GLN A 67 9.10 -4.37 -11.21
C GLN A 67 8.40 -3.13 -11.77
N VAL A 68 8.89 -1.92 -11.50
CA VAL A 68 8.45 -0.67 -12.18
C VAL A 68 8.68 -0.81 -13.68
N ALA A 69 9.88 -1.19 -14.10
CA ALA A 69 10.20 -1.40 -15.52
C ALA A 69 9.33 -2.51 -16.15
N ARG A 70 9.12 -3.62 -15.43
CA ARG A 70 8.30 -4.73 -15.91
C ARG A 70 6.84 -4.34 -16.12
N LEU A 71 6.27 -3.52 -15.23
CA LEU A 71 4.88 -3.08 -15.30
C LEU A 71 4.69 -1.93 -16.30
N SER A 72 5.67 -1.04 -16.45
CA SER A 72 5.62 0.04 -17.43
C SER A 72 5.61 -0.46 -18.88
N CYS A 73 6.29 -1.57 -19.18
CA CYS A 73 6.17 -2.26 -20.48
C CYS A 73 4.74 -2.73 -20.82
N ARG A 74 3.82 -2.72 -19.84
CA ARG A 74 2.41 -3.08 -19.99
C ARG A 74 1.46 -1.89 -19.82
N ASP A 75 1.99 -0.66 -19.79
CA ASP A 75 1.23 0.56 -19.51
C ASP A 75 0.53 0.55 -18.12
N ILE A 76 1.18 -0.10 -17.15
CA ILE A 76 0.72 -0.15 -15.76
C ILE A 76 1.73 0.62 -14.89
N ALA A 77 1.30 1.70 -14.25
CA ALA A 77 2.14 2.36 -13.25
C ALA A 77 2.16 1.56 -11.95
N PHE A 78 3.29 1.60 -11.25
CA PHE A 78 3.50 0.83 -10.03
C PHE A 78 3.96 1.71 -8.87
N ASP A 79 3.30 1.55 -7.72
CA ASP A 79 3.70 2.15 -6.44
C ASP A 79 3.92 1.05 -5.40
N ALA A 80 5.06 1.10 -4.71
CA ALA A 80 5.30 0.32 -3.50
C ALA A 80 5.36 1.28 -2.31
N LEU A 81 4.49 1.07 -1.31
CA LEU A 81 4.36 1.92 -0.15
C LEU A 81 4.66 1.12 1.12
N ASP A 82 5.61 1.58 1.91
CA ASP A 82 5.81 1.07 3.26
C ASP A 82 5.01 1.87 4.31
N GLY A 83 5.18 1.49 5.59
CA GLY A 83 4.50 2.16 6.69
C GLY A 83 4.86 3.63 6.83
N GLU A 84 6.10 4.03 6.50
CA GLU A 84 6.51 5.43 6.54
C GLU A 84 5.91 6.21 5.37
N ASP A 85 5.97 5.65 4.15
CA ASP A 85 5.39 6.27 2.96
C ASP A 85 3.88 6.51 3.13
N LEU A 86 3.17 5.52 3.67
CA LEU A 86 1.72 5.64 3.93
C LEU A 86 1.44 6.67 5.03
N THR A 87 2.24 6.70 6.09
CA THR A 87 2.10 7.69 7.17
C THR A 87 2.29 9.11 6.65
N GLU A 88 3.29 9.33 5.79
CA GLU A 88 3.55 10.65 5.22
C GLU A 88 2.43 11.09 4.28
N ARG A 89 1.93 10.19 3.44
CA ARG A 89 0.75 10.47 2.57
C ARG A 89 -0.49 10.82 3.40
N LEU A 90 -0.73 10.12 4.51
CA LEU A 90 -1.88 10.37 5.38
C LEU A 90 -1.74 11.65 6.20
N ARG A 91 -0.51 12.05 6.57
CA ARG A 91 -0.25 13.33 7.28
C ARG A 91 -0.74 14.53 6.46
N ALA A 92 -0.64 14.46 5.14
CA ALA A 92 -1.17 15.48 4.24
C ALA A 92 -2.71 15.49 4.13
N GLN A 93 -3.40 14.51 4.73
CA GLN A 93 -4.85 14.33 4.64
C GLN A 93 -5.47 14.17 6.05
N PRO A 94 -5.33 15.16 6.94
CA PRO A 94 -5.72 15.04 8.35
C PRO A 94 -7.22 14.76 8.52
N ILE A 95 -8.09 15.30 7.66
CA ILE A 95 -9.53 15.04 7.71
C ILE A 95 -9.85 13.55 7.48
N LEU A 96 -9.14 12.88 6.55
CA LEU A 96 -9.35 11.44 6.34
C LEU A 96 -8.85 10.61 7.53
N VAL A 97 -7.75 11.02 8.14
CA VAL A 97 -7.29 10.38 9.39
C VAL A 97 -8.34 10.59 10.47
N ASP A 98 -8.94 11.77 10.55
CA ASP A 98 -9.96 12.08 11.53
C ASP A 98 -11.22 11.23 11.34
N ASP A 99 -11.76 11.20 10.12
CA ASP A 99 -13.00 10.48 9.79
C ASP A 99 -12.87 8.96 9.96
N PHE A 100 -11.70 8.38 9.70
CA PHE A 100 -11.53 6.92 9.68
C PHE A 100 -10.75 6.33 10.87
N LEU A 101 -9.98 7.13 11.63
CA LEU A 101 -9.03 6.61 12.63
C LEU A 101 -9.15 7.24 14.05
N VAL A 102 -9.99 8.28 14.26
CA VAL A 102 -10.10 8.99 15.55
C VAL A 102 -10.61 8.14 16.73
N ALA A 103 -11.38 7.08 16.47
CA ALA A 103 -11.90 6.23 17.55
C ALA A 103 -10.81 5.60 18.44
N LEU A 104 -9.58 5.45 17.94
CA LEU A 104 -8.45 4.91 18.71
C LEU A 104 -7.74 5.95 19.61
N GLY A 105 -7.83 7.25 19.30
CA GLY A 105 -7.21 8.32 20.08
C GLY A 105 -7.97 8.63 21.37
N LEU A 106 -9.30 8.63 21.32
CA LEU A 106 -10.15 8.94 22.47
C LEU A 106 -10.18 7.82 23.52
N LEU A 107 -10.05 6.55 23.11
CA LEU A 107 -9.91 5.41 24.03
C LEU A 107 -8.59 5.48 24.81
N ARG A 108 -7.47 5.78 24.15
CA ARG A 108 -6.15 5.91 24.81
C ARG A 108 -6.06 7.15 25.71
N TYR A 109 -6.79 8.21 25.41
CA TYR A 109 -6.85 9.40 26.27
C TYR A 109 -7.73 9.17 27.52
N SER A 110 -8.81 8.40 27.39
CA SER A 110 -9.70 8.09 28.52
C SER A 110 -9.05 7.12 29.52
N ASP A 111 -8.34 6.10 29.05
CA ASP A 111 -7.66 5.13 29.94
C ASP A 111 -6.54 5.78 30.77
N LYS A 112 -5.88 6.83 30.27
CA LYS A 112 -4.86 7.57 31.03
C LYS A 112 -5.43 8.44 32.15
N LYS A 113 -6.67 8.93 32.04
CA LYS A 113 -7.31 9.71 33.12
C LYS A 113 -7.82 8.83 34.26
N SER A 114 -8.16 7.57 33.99
CA SER A 114 -8.67 6.62 34.98
C SER A 114 -7.58 6.03 35.89
N LEU A 115 -6.30 6.23 35.57
CA LEU A 115 -5.14 5.76 36.35
C LEU A 115 -4.48 6.86 37.20
N THR A 116 -5.02 8.08 37.19
CA THR A 116 -4.57 9.21 38.04
C THR A 116 -5.71 9.86 38.83
N ALA A 117 -6.75 9.09 39.18
CA ALA A 117 -7.81 9.52 40.10
C ALA A 117 -7.79 8.66 41.37
#